data_AF-A0A970J0P5-F1
#
_entry.id   AF-A0A970J0P5-F1
#
_cell.length_a   1.000
_cell.length_b   1.000
_cell.length_c   1.000
_cell.angle_alpha   90.00
_cell.angle_beta   90.00
_cell.angle_gamma   90.00
#
_symmetry.space_group_name_H-M   'P 1'
#
loop_
_entity.id
_entity.type
_entity.pdbx_description
1 polymer ?
#
loop_
_entity_poly.entity_id
_entity_poly.type
_entity_poly.pdbx_seq_one_letter_code
_entity_poly.pdbx_strand_id
1 'polypeptide(L)'
;MAKILKQAYTFDDVLLVPNKSEVLPREVKLNTNLTKSIKLNIPIMSAGMDTVTESKMAIAIAREGGIGIIHKNMSIEAQALEVDRVKRQENGVITDPFYLSPENTIEEAQQLMSRYRISGVPVTS
;
A
#
# COMPACT_ATOMS: atom_id res chain seq x y z
N MET A 1 25.25 14.39 34.55
CA MET A 1 25.90 14.46 33.23
C MET A 1 25.57 13.20 32.46
N ALA A 2 25.02 13.31 31.25
CA ALA A 2 24.80 12.15 30.39
C ALA A 2 26.17 11.57 29.98
N LYS A 3 26.40 10.29 30.29
CA LYS A 3 27.64 9.59 29.94
C LYS A 3 27.53 9.13 28.50
N ILE A 4 28.41 9.63 27.61
CA ILE A 4 28.47 9.13 26.24
C ILE A 4 28.93 7.67 26.30
N LEU A 5 28.05 6.75 25.94
CA LEU A 5 28.29 5.30 26.04
C LEU A 5 29.08 4.76 24.85
N LYS A 6 28.81 5.24 23.62
CA LYS A 6 29.48 4.85 22.37
C LYS A 6 29.37 5.98 21.33
N GLN A 7 30.29 5.97 20.36
CA GLN A 7 30.20 6.79 19.16
C GLN A 7 29.05 6.29 18.26
N ALA A 8 28.32 7.23 17.66
CA ALA A 8 27.23 6.97 16.73
C ALA A 8 27.45 7.80 15.46
N TYR A 9 26.90 7.32 14.34
CA TYR A 9 26.99 7.97 13.04
C TYR A 9 25.59 8.17 12.45
N THR A 10 25.39 9.27 11.73
CA THR A 10 24.22 9.54 10.87
C THR A 10 24.60 9.39 9.39
N PHE A 11 23.64 9.63 8.48
CA PHE A 11 23.84 9.47 7.03
C PHE A 11 24.98 10.34 6.48
N ASP A 12 25.09 11.59 6.94
CA ASP A 12 26.09 12.55 6.44
C ASP A 12 27.51 12.28 6.97
N ASP A 13 27.66 11.38 7.95
CA ASP A 13 28.97 11.05 8.53
C ASP A 13 29.74 10.02 7.70
N VAL A 14 29.10 9.36 6.73
CA VAL A 14 29.65 8.19 6.03
C VAL A 14 29.42 8.23 4.52
N LEU A 15 30.33 7.58 3.79
CA LEU A 15 30.20 7.34 2.35
C LEU A 15 30.41 5.85 2.07
N LEU A 16 29.75 5.34 1.02
CA LEU A 16 30.00 3.99 0.52
C LEU A 16 31.31 3.97 -0.28
N VAL A 17 32.23 3.09 0.09
CA VAL A 17 33.48 2.89 -0.65
C VAL A 17 33.19 2.07 -1.91
N PRO A 18 33.50 2.55 -3.12
CA PRO A 18 33.33 1.79 -4.35
C PRO A 18 34.14 0.49 -4.33
N ASN A 19 33.61 -0.57 -4.94
CA ASN A 19 34.30 -1.85 -5.09
C ASN A 19 34.10 -2.39 -6.52
N LYS A 20 34.90 -3.38 -6.91
CA LYS A 20 34.76 -4.04 -8.21
C LYS A 20 33.33 -4.60 -8.34
N SER A 21 32.65 -4.25 -9.42
CA SER A 21 31.33 -4.79 -9.79
C SER A 21 31.40 -5.44 -11.17
N GLU A 22 30.75 -6.59 -11.30
CA GLU A 22 30.51 -7.26 -12.58
C GLU A 22 29.03 -7.16 -13.01
N VAL A 23 28.20 -6.47 -12.20
CA VAL A 23 26.76 -6.30 -12.41
C VAL A 23 26.46 -4.88 -12.88
N LEU A 24 25.64 -4.75 -13.93
CA LEU A 24 25.16 -3.46 -14.39
C LEU A 24 24.03 -2.96 -13.49
N PRO A 25 23.89 -1.63 -13.25
CA PRO A 25 22.84 -1.08 -12.38
C PRO A 25 21.42 -1.56 -12.71
N ARG A 26 21.08 -1.74 -13.99
CA ARG A 26 19.76 -2.22 -14.44
C ARG A 26 19.47 -3.70 -14.13
N GLU A 27 20.50 -4.47 -13.79
CA GLU A 27 20.42 -5.91 -13.51
C GLU A 27 20.39 -6.20 -12.00
N VAL A 28 20.54 -5.16 -11.18
CA VAL A 28 20.44 -5.26 -9.72
C VAL A 28 19.00 -5.60 -9.33
N LYS A 29 18.83 -6.58 -8.45
CA LYS A 29 17.52 -6.94 -7.89
C LYS A 29 17.22 -6.08 -6.68
N LEU A 30 16.09 -5.38 -6.73
CA LEU A 30 15.61 -4.52 -5.64
C LEU A 30 14.60 -5.24 -4.72
N ASN A 31 14.24 -6.48 -5.05
CA ASN A 31 13.27 -7.24 -4.26
C ASN A 31 13.76 -7.43 -2.83
N THR A 32 12.86 -7.27 -1.86
CA THR A 32 13.17 -7.44 -0.44
C THR A 32 12.02 -8.10 0.29
N ASN A 33 12.31 -8.75 1.42
CA ASN A 33 11.31 -9.34 2.30
C ASN A 33 11.11 -8.40 3.50
N LEU A 34 9.93 -7.79 3.60
CA LEU A 34 9.58 -7.00 4.79
C LEU A 34 9.26 -7.91 5.98
N THR A 35 8.55 -9.01 5.73
CA THR A 35 8.25 -10.05 6.71
C THR A 35 8.42 -11.43 6.06
N LYS A 36 8.15 -12.50 6.81
CA LYS A 36 8.14 -13.87 6.26
C LYS A 36 7.10 -14.06 5.14
N SER A 37 6.01 -13.28 5.15
CA SER A 37 4.90 -13.39 4.20
C SER A 37 4.81 -12.21 3.23
N ILE A 38 5.45 -11.08 3.51
CA ILE A 38 5.36 -9.86 2.69
C ILE A 38 6.67 -9.65 1.94
N LYS A 39 6.60 -9.83 0.61
CA LYS A 39 7.68 -9.52 -0.33
C LYS A 39 7.35 -8.23 -1.07
N LEU A 40 8.35 -7.38 -1.26
CA LEU A 40 8.28 -6.15 -2.04
C LEU A 40 9.18 -6.27 -3.27
N ASN A 41 8.80 -5.62 -4.36
CA ASN A 41 9.63 -5.53 -5.56
C ASN A 41 10.69 -4.44 -5.45
N ILE A 42 10.44 -3.42 -4.63
CA ILE A 42 11.38 -2.37 -4.27
C ILE A 42 11.41 -2.16 -2.75
N PRO A 43 12.53 -1.73 -2.15
CA PRO A 43 12.66 -1.56 -0.70
C PRO A 43 12.10 -0.19 -0.24
N ILE A 44 10.89 0.16 -0.68
CA ILE A 44 10.24 1.44 -0.39
C ILE A 44 8.92 1.22 0.36
N MET A 45 8.74 2.00 1.43
CA MET A 45 7.54 2.05 2.24
C MET A 45 7.16 3.52 2.50
N SER A 46 5.89 3.89 2.37
CA SER A 46 5.44 5.22 2.83
C SER A 46 5.10 5.25 4.30
N ALA A 47 5.32 6.41 4.91
CA ALA A 47 5.02 6.66 6.31
C ALA A 47 3.50 6.62 6.57
N GLY A 48 3.10 6.03 7.69
CA GLY A 48 1.73 6.02 8.19
C GLY A 48 1.29 7.34 8.82
N MET A 49 1.40 8.42 8.06
CA MET A 49 1.04 9.79 8.44
C MET A 49 -0.18 10.24 7.63
N ASP A 50 -1.05 11.02 8.25
CA ASP A 50 -2.28 11.55 7.64
C ASP A 50 -2.02 12.43 6.42
N THR A 51 -0.93 13.17 6.44
CA THR A 51 -0.48 14.00 5.32
C THR A 51 0.25 13.23 4.22
N VAL A 52 0.49 11.91 4.40
CA VAL A 52 1.32 11.11 3.49
C VAL A 52 0.53 9.97 2.87
N THR A 53 -0.14 9.13 3.67
CA THR A 53 -0.63 7.84 3.19
C THR A 53 -2.08 7.53 3.58
N GLU A 54 -2.96 7.76 2.60
CA GLU A 54 -4.30 7.15 2.49
C GLU A 54 -4.33 6.13 1.33
N SER A 55 -5.50 5.59 0.99
CA SER A 55 -5.69 4.58 -0.06
C SER A 55 -5.03 4.96 -1.38
N LYS A 56 -5.14 6.23 -1.81
CA LYS A 56 -4.53 6.72 -3.07
C LYS A 56 -3.02 6.49 -3.11
N MET A 57 -2.31 6.85 -2.05
CA MET A 57 -0.85 6.70 -1.96
C MET A 57 -0.48 5.22 -1.81
N ALA A 58 -1.21 4.47 -0.97
CA ALA A 58 -0.95 3.05 -0.77
C ALA A 58 -1.12 2.25 -2.07
N ILE A 59 -2.13 2.56 -2.87
CA ILE A 59 -2.35 2.06 -4.22
C ILE A 59 -1.17 2.39 -5.14
N ALA A 60 -0.75 3.66 -5.18
CA ALA A 60 0.30 4.11 -6.09
C ALA A 60 1.62 3.41 -5.80
N ILE A 61 2.01 3.36 -4.52
CA ILE A 61 3.25 2.72 -4.11
C ILE A 61 3.20 1.20 -4.33
N ALA A 62 2.06 0.56 -4.09
CA ALA A 62 1.91 -0.86 -4.36
C ALA A 62 2.10 -1.19 -5.86
N ARG A 63 1.60 -0.34 -6.76
CA ARG A 63 1.81 -0.46 -8.22
C ARG A 63 3.27 -0.31 -8.63
N GLU A 64 4.00 0.59 -7.98
CA GLU A 64 5.46 0.71 -8.14
C GLU A 64 6.23 -0.45 -7.47
N GLY A 65 5.54 -1.33 -6.73
CA GLY A 65 6.12 -2.52 -6.12
C GLY A 65 6.58 -2.37 -4.66
N GLY A 66 6.26 -1.24 -4.03
CA GLY A 66 6.49 -0.99 -2.61
C GLY A 66 5.28 -1.33 -1.74
N ILE A 67 5.18 -0.73 -0.56
CA ILE A 67 4.02 -0.84 0.34
C ILE A 67 3.64 0.50 0.98
N GLY A 68 2.34 0.79 1.05
CA GLY A 68 1.83 1.94 1.80
C GLY A 68 1.24 1.55 3.14
N ILE A 69 1.53 2.33 4.17
CA ILE A 69 0.94 2.17 5.51
C ILE A 69 -0.15 3.21 5.72
N ILE A 70 -1.40 2.78 5.83
CA ILE A 70 -2.52 3.70 6.12
C ILE A 70 -2.35 4.25 7.54
N HIS A 71 -2.42 5.58 7.68
CA HIS A 71 -2.32 6.23 8.98
C HIS A 71 -3.52 5.88 9.89
N LYS A 72 -3.40 6.19 11.19
CA LYS A 72 -4.43 5.90 12.22
C LYS A 72 -5.20 7.13 12.71
N ASN A 73 -5.05 8.28 12.05
CA ASN A 73 -5.71 9.53 12.44
C ASN A 73 -7.12 9.61 11.85
N MET A 74 -7.92 8.57 12.09
CA MET A 74 -9.31 8.41 11.64
C MET A 74 -9.98 7.31 12.49
N SER A 75 -11.29 7.10 12.33
CA SER A 75 -11.98 6.00 13.03
C SER A 75 -11.52 4.63 12.50
N ILE A 76 -11.77 3.58 13.29
CA ILE A 76 -11.43 2.20 12.89
C ILE A 76 -12.17 1.82 11.59
N GLU A 77 -13.43 2.23 11.46
CA GLU A 77 -14.27 1.97 10.29
C GLU A 77 -13.73 2.69 9.06
N ALA A 78 -13.30 3.95 9.21
CA ALA A 78 -12.70 4.72 8.13
C ALA A 78 -11.38 4.09 7.67
N GLN A 79 -10.52 3.68 8.61
CA GLN A 79 -9.25 3.02 8.28
C GLN A 79 -9.48 1.69 7.57
N ALA A 80 -10.45 0.90 8.03
CA ALA A 80 -10.84 -0.35 7.38
C ALA A 80 -11.34 -0.10 5.94
N LEU A 81 -12.10 0.97 5.70
CA LEU A 81 -12.52 1.39 4.36
C LEU A 81 -11.33 1.72 3.45
N GLU A 82 -10.33 2.44 3.95
CA GLU A 82 -9.14 2.78 3.18
C GLU A 82 -8.37 1.51 2.78
N VAL A 83 -8.24 0.54 3.69
CA VAL A 83 -7.64 -0.75 3.41
C VAL A 83 -8.46 -1.54 2.38
N ASP A 84 -9.78 -1.61 2.54
CA ASP A 84 -10.70 -2.28 1.61
C ASP A 84 -10.57 -1.73 0.18
N ARG A 85 -10.51 -0.39 0.04
CA ARG A 85 -10.27 0.29 -1.24
C ARG A 85 -8.96 -0.15 -1.91
N VAL A 86 -7.86 -0.25 -1.15
CA VAL A 86 -6.56 -0.71 -1.68
C VAL A 86 -6.64 -2.16 -2.15
N LYS A 87 -7.21 -3.05 -1.32
CA LYS A 87 -7.27 -4.49 -1.61
C LYS A 87 -8.13 -4.80 -2.85
N ARG A 88 -9.13 -3.98 -3.15
CA ARG A 88 -10.05 -4.21 -4.27
C ARG A 88 -9.57 -3.68 -5.62
N GLN A 89 -8.50 -2.90 -5.65
CA GLN A 89 -8.13 -2.12 -6.84
C GLN A 89 -7.65 -2.95 -8.05
N GLU A 90 -7.07 -4.14 -7.85
CA GLU A 90 -6.56 -4.98 -8.96
C GLU A 90 -7.21 -6.37 -9.05
N ASN A 91 -7.73 -6.94 -7.95
CA ASN A 91 -8.31 -8.30 -7.94
C ASN A 91 -9.61 -8.41 -7.11
N GLY A 92 -10.27 -7.30 -6.80
CA GLY A 92 -11.30 -7.21 -5.77
C GLY A 92 -12.62 -7.97 -5.96
N VAL A 93 -12.86 -8.58 -7.12
CA VAL A 93 -14.16 -9.20 -7.46
C VAL A 93 -14.11 -10.74 -7.47
N ILE A 94 -12.95 -11.36 -7.26
CA ILE A 94 -12.79 -12.81 -7.50
C ILE A 94 -13.28 -13.67 -6.32
N THR A 95 -13.15 -13.20 -5.07
CA THR A 95 -13.40 -14.02 -3.87
C THR A 95 -14.59 -13.58 -3.01
N ASP A 96 -15.15 -12.39 -3.22
CA ASP A 96 -16.35 -11.89 -2.53
C ASP A 96 -16.97 -10.71 -3.33
N PRO A 97 -17.68 -11.01 -4.43
CA PRO A 97 -18.26 -9.98 -5.28
C PRO A 97 -19.38 -9.26 -4.52
N PHE A 98 -19.41 -7.94 -4.60
CA PHE A 98 -20.62 -7.21 -4.23
C PHE A 98 -21.73 -7.59 -5.21
N TYR A 99 -22.91 -7.87 -4.68
CA TYR A 99 -24.10 -8.11 -5.47
C TYR A 99 -25.26 -7.30 -4.93
N LEU A 100 -26.23 -7.06 -5.79
CA LEU A 100 -27.50 -6.45 -5.43
C LEU A 100 -28.63 -7.45 -5.66
N SER A 101 -29.69 -7.30 -4.89
CA SER A 101 -30.97 -7.98 -5.07
C SER A 101 -31.80 -7.23 -6.13
N PRO A 102 -32.76 -7.89 -6.81
CA PRO A 102 -33.69 -7.22 -7.71
C PRO A 102 -34.51 -6.09 -7.06
N GLU A 103 -34.64 -6.09 -5.74
CA GLU A 103 -35.37 -5.13 -4.92
C GLU A 103 -34.53 -3.89 -4.58
N ASN A 104 -33.21 -3.93 -4.82
CA ASN A 104 -32.34 -2.78 -4.57
C ASN A 104 -32.59 -1.65 -5.57
N THR A 105 -32.37 -0.43 -5.13
CA THR A 105 -32.58 0.76 -5.96
C THR A 105 -31.40 1.02 -6.89
N ILE A 106 -31.66 1.75 -7.98
CA ILE A 106 -30.59 2.23 -8.88
C ILE A 106 -29.59 3.13 -8.13
N GLU A 107 -30.06 3.87 -7.12
CA GLU A 107 -29.20 4.73 -6.30
C GLU A 107 -28.16 3.91 -5.52
N GLU A 108 -28.57 2.79 -4.91
CA GLU A 108 -27.66 1.88 -4.20
C GLU A 108 -26.59 1.32 -5.14
N ALA A 109 -26.97 0.97 -6.37
CA ALA A 109 -26.02 0.54 -7.40
C ALA A 109 -25.02 1.64 -7.75
N GLN A 110 -25.48 2.88 -7.96
CA GLN A 110 -24.60 4.01 -8.28
C GLN A 110 -23.64 4.34 -7.14
N GLN A 111 -24.12 4.31 -5.89
CA GLN A 111 -23.28 4.53 -4.72
C GLN A 111 -22.18 3.47 -4.62
N LEU A 112 -22.52 2.20 -4.85
CA LEU A 112 -21.57 1.09 -4.79
C LEU A 112 -20.52 1.17 -5.92
N MET A 113 -20.96 1.45 -7.16
CA MET A 113 -20.06 1.68 -8.29
C MET A 113 -19.11 2.87 -8.06
N SER A 114 -19.63 3.99 -7.56
CA SER A 114 -18.84 5.19 -7.26
C SER A 114 -17.82 4.95 -6.14
N ARG A 115 -18.24 4.30 -5.06
CA ARG A 115 -17.40 3.99 -3.90
C ARG A 115 -16.20 3.10 -4.25
N TYR A 116 -16.42 2.12 -5.12
CA TYR A 116 -15.41 1.12 -5.47
C TYR A 116 -14.76 1.34 -6.84
N ARG A 117 -15.19 2.37 -7.59
CA ARG A 117 -14.72 2.68 -8.95
C ARG A 117 -14.81 1.47 -9.90
N ILE A 118 -15.91 0.73 -9.81
CA ILE A 118 -16.22 -0.41 -10.68
C ILE A 118 -17.32 -0.03 -11.67
N SER A 119 -17.29 -0.63 -12.87
CA SER A 119 -18.21 -0.31 -13.97
C SER A 119 -19.53 -1.10 -13.95
N GLY A 120 -19.69 -2.05 -13.03
CA GLY A 120 -20.89 -2.86 -12.95
C GLY A 120 -20.95 -3.66 -11.65
N VAL A 121 -22.19 -4.03 -11.28
CA VAL A 121 -22.50 -4.81 -10.07
C VAL A 121 -23.39 -5.99 -10.49
N PRO A 122 -23.00 -7.23 -10.20
CA PRO A 122 -23.85 -8.41 -10.39
C PRO A 122 -25.17 -8.29 -9.63
N VAL A 123 -26.27 -8.72 -10.24
CA VAL A 123 -27.57 -8.87 -9.56
C VAL A 123 -27.83 -10.35 -9.33
N THR A 124 -28.11 -10.75 -8.10
CA THR A 124 -28.43 -12.14 -7.73
C THR A 124 -29.80 -12.18 -7.07
N SER A 125 -30.57 -13.24 -7.37
CA SER A 125 -31.84 -13.55 -6.72
C SER A 125 -31.70 -13.96 -5.27
#